data_AF-A0A0M3V6J0-F1
#
_entry.id   AF-A0A0M3V6J0-F1
#
_cell.length_a   1.000
_cell.length_b   1.000
_cell.length_c   1.000
_cell.angle_alpha   90.00
_cell.angle_beta   90.00
_cell.angle_gamma   90.00
#
_symmetry.space_group_name_H-M   'P 1'
#
loop_
_entity.id
_entity.type
_entity.pdbx_description
1 polymer ?
#
loop_
_entity_poly.entity_id
_entity_poly.type
_entity_poly.pdbx_seq_one_letter_code
_entity_poly.pdbx_strand_id
1 'polypeptide(L)'
;MTEHQYLRGLVADRFDAEYCAIAQSLSPRINQARLDGDVLQVELLKCKREFLFQQALLQKMRSEDIIYWLEQDNELRRLGANYVECHEAPSFT
;
A
#
# COMPACT_ATOMS: atom_id res chain seq x y z
N MET A 1 6.04 14.00 12.31
CA MET A 1 5.85 12.94 11.30
C MET A 1 6.92 11.89 11.57
N THR A 2 6.54 10.64 11.83
CA THR A 2 7.49 9.52 11.98
C THR A 2 7.89 8.98 10.60
N GLU A 3 8.99 8.24 10.51
CA GLU A 3 9.41 7.56 9.28
C GLU A 3 8.29 6.66 8.72
N HIS A 4 7.61 5.90 9.57
CA HIS A 4 6.50 5.04 9.17
C HIS A 4 5.30 5.83 8.62
N GLN A 5 4.99 7.00 9.20
CA GLN A 5 3.93 7.89 8.67
C GLN A 5 4.29 8.40 7.27
N TYR A 6 5.56 8.72 7.02
CA TYR A 6 6.03 9.11 5.70
C TYR A 6 5.91 7.94 4.69
N LEU A 7 6.33 6.73 5.07
CA LEU A 7 6.22 5.54 4.22
C LEU A 7 4.76 5.22 3.85
N ARG A 8 3.82 5.32 4.79
CA ARG A 8 2.38 5.16 4.52
C ARG A 8 1.86 6.20 3.53
N GLY A 9 2.30 7.44 3.67
CA GLY A 9 2.01 8.50 2.69
C GLY A 9 2.47 8.12 1.28
N LEU A 10 3.73 7.69 1.13
CA LEU A 10 4.27 7.25 -0.16
C LEU A 10 3.51 6.06 -0.76
N VAL A 11 3.11 5.09 0.07
CA VAL A 11 2.31 3.93 -0.36
C VAL A 11 0.93 4.37 -0.86
N ALA A 12 0.28 5.31 -0.16
CA ALA A 12 -0.99 5.88 -0.58
C ALA A 12 -0.87 6.64 -1.91
N ASP A 13 0.11 7.55 -2.02
CA ASP A 13 0.34 8.35 -3.23
C ASP A 13 0.61 7.46 -4.46
N ARG A 14 1.41 6.40 -4.28
CA ARG A 14 1.68 5.44 -5.34
C ARG A 14 0.42 4.69 -5.77
N PHE A 15 -0.37 4.20 -4.81
CA PHE A 15 -1.63 3.52 -5.11
C PHE A 15 -2.60 4.43 -5.86
N ASP A 16 -2.74 5.68 -5.43
CA ASP A 16 -3.63 6.65 -6.08
C ASP A 16 -3.18 6.96 -7.51
N ALA A 17 -1.87 7.09 -7.74
CA ALA A 17 -1.31 7.25 -9.08
C ALA A 17 -1.60 6.04 -9.99
N GLU A 18 -1.40 4.81 -9.48
CA GLU A 18 -1.70 3.57 -10.21
C GLU A 18 -3.21 3.45 -10.50
N TYR A 19 -4.07 3.76 -9.53
CA TYR A 19 -5.52 3.76 -9.69
C TYR A 19 -5.96 4.74 -10.80
N CYS A 20 -5.43 5.97 -10.78
CA CYS A 20 -5.71 6.96 -11.81
C CYS A 20 -5.26 6.50 -13.19
N ALA A 21 -4.06 5.91 -13.30
CA ALA A 21 -3.52 5.42 -14.57
C ALA A 21 -4.37 4.27 -15.17
N ILE A 22 -4.83 3.34 -14.33
CA ILE A 22 -5.75 2.27 -14.75
C ILE A 22 -7.07 2.86 -15.26
N ALA A 23 -7.66 3.81 -14.52
CA ALA A 23 -8.90 4.46 -14.93
C ALA A 23 -8.75 5.23 -16.25
N GLN A 24 -7.67 6.00 -16.41
CA GLN A 24 -7.41 6.78 -17.62
C GLN A 24 -7.18 5.91 -18.86
N SER A 25 -6.52 4.75 -18.70
CA SER A 25 -6.24 3.85 -19.82
C SER A 25 -7.45 3.05 -20.30
N LEU A 26 -8.36 2.68 -19.40
CA LEU A 26 -9.49 1.80 -19.73
C LEU A 26 -10.82 2.53 -19.92
N SER A 27 -11.06 3.65 -19.22
CA SER A 27 -12.36 4.37 -19.30
C SER A 27 -12.70 4.86 -20.71
N PRO A 28 -11.77 5.42 -21.51
CA PRO A 28 -12.08 5.79 -22.89
C PRO A 28 -12.49 4.59 -23.74
N ARG A 29 -11.83 3.43 -23.55
CA ARG A 29 -12.11 2.20 -24.29
C ARG A 29 -13.47 1.60 -23.91
N ILE A 30 -13.82 1.66 -22.63
CA ILE A 30 -15.13 1.25 -22.12
C ILE A 30 -16.23 2.15 -22.71
N ASN A 31 -15.99 3.46 -22.75
CA ASN A 31 -16.94 4.41 -23.31
C ASN A 31 -17.13 4.21 -24.82
N GLN A 32 -16.04 3.98 -25.55
CA GLN A 32 -16.11 3.69 -26.99
C GLN A 32 -16.91 2.41 -27.26
N ALA A 33 -16.57 1.30 -26.59
CA ALA A 33 -17.30 0.04 -26.76
C ALA A 33 -18.80 0.17 -26.43
N ARG A 34 -19.15 1.04 -25.47
CA ARG A 34 -20.55 1.35 -25.14
C ARG A 34 -21.25 2.11 -26.28
N LEU A 35 -20.58 3.08 -26.89
CA LEU A 35 -21.10 3.83 -28.03
C LEU A 35 -21.31 2.92 -29.24
N ASP A 36 -20.42 1.94 -29.42
CA ASP A 36 -20.49 0.95 -30.49
C ASP A 36 -21.56 -0.14 -30.25
N GLY A 37 -22.20 -0.14 -29.07
CA GLY A 37 -23.18 -1.16 -28.68
C GLY A 37 -22.57 -2.54 -28.37
N ASP A 38 -21.24 -2.64 -28.25
CA ASP A 38 -20.54 -3.88 -27.95
C ASP A 38 -20.54 -4.18 -26.44
N VAL A 39 -21.65 -4.77 -26.00
CA VAL A 39 -21.88 -5.11 -24.59
C VAL A 39 -20.83 -6.09 -24.05
N LEU A 40 -20.40 -7.05 -24.87
CA LEU A 40 -19.42 -8.06 -24.45
C LEU A 40 -18.06 -7.40 -24.17
N GLN A 41 -17.63 -6.51 -25.07
CA GLN A 41 -16.37 -5.79 -24.91
C GLN A 41 -16.41 -4.83 -23.71
N VAL A 42 -17.55 -4.19 -23.43
CA VAL A 42 -17.73 -3.36 -22.22
C VAL A 42 -17.50 -4.19 -20.96
N GLU A 43 -18.11 -5.37 -20.85
CA GLU A 43 -17.97 -6.21 -19.66
C GLU A 43 -16.55 -6.77 -19.53
N LEU A 44 -15.93 -7.19 -20.63
CA LEU A 44 -14.53 -7.65 -20.63
C LEU A 44 -13.57 -6.55 -20.11
N LEU A 45 -13.75 -5.32 -20.58
CA LEU A 45 -12.91 -4.19 -20.17
C LEU A 45 -13.15 -3.79 -18.69
N LYS A 46 -14.39 -3.89 -18.19
CA LYS A 46 -14.69 -3.68 -16.77
C LYS A 46 -14.04 -4.75 -15.89
N CYS A 47 -14.15 -6.03 -16.27
CA CYS A 47 -13.50 -7.13 -15.54
C CYS A 47 -11.98 -6.93 -15.50
N LYS A 48 -11.38 -6.52 -16.62
CA LYS A 48 -9.95 -6.20 -16.68
C LYS A 48 -9.58 -5.04 -15.75
N ARG A 49 -10.38 -3.98 -15.73
CA ARG A 49 -10.17 -2.84 -14.83
C ARG A 49 -10.20 -3.27 -13.36
N GLU A 50 -11.20 -4.06 -12.98
CA GLU A 50 -11.35 -4.55 -11.61
C GLU A 50 -10.16 -5.43 -11.22
N PHE A 51 -9.76 -6.36 -12.09
CA PHE A 51 -8.59 -7.20 -11.85
C PHE A 51 -7.32 -6.39 -11.58
N LEU A 52 -7.06 -5.35 -12.37
CA LEU A 52 -5.89 -4.49 -12.18
C LEU A 52 -5.98 -3.68 -10.88
N PHE A 53 -7.17 -3.20 -10.50
CA PHE A 53 -7.36 -2.52 -9.20
C PHE A 53 -7.11 -3.46 -8.03
N GLN A 54 -7.60 -4.70 -8.10
CA GLN A 54 -7.33 -5.71 -7.06
C GLN A 54 -5.83 -6.00 -6.94
N GLN A 55 -5.11 -6.07 -8.06
CA GLN A 55 -3.64 -6.23 -8.02
C GLN A 55 -2.94 -5.05 -7.36
N ALA A 56 -3.30 -3.80 -7.70
CA ALA A 56 -2.73 -2.60 -7.07
C ALA A 56 -3.05 -2.56 -5.56
N LEU A 57 -4.27 -2.94 -5.18
CA LEU A 57 -4.68 -3.01 -3.77
C LEU A 57 -3.87 -4.03 -2.98
N LEU A 58 -3.65 -5.23 -3.55
CA LEU A 58 -2.82 -6.25 -2.90
C LEU A 58 -1.37 -5.79 -2.71
N GLN A 59 -0.82 -5.03 -3.66
CA GLN A 59 0.53 -4.45 -3.52
C GLN A 59 0.56 -3.37 -2.43
N LYS A 60 -0.47 -2.53 -2.35
CA LYS A 60 -0.63 -1.57 -1.25
C LYS A 60 -0.69 -2.27 0.10
N MET A 61 -1.54 -3.28 0.25
CA MET A 61 -1.68 -4.06 1.50
C MET A 61 -0.36 -4.70 1.91
N ARG A 62 0.35 -5.34 0.98
CA ARG A 62 1.67 -5.91 1.27
C ARG A 62 2.67 -4.86 1.77
N SER A 63 2.63 -3.66 1.21
CA SER A 63 3.52 -2.56 1.63
C SER A 63 3.16 -2.08 3.03
N GLU A 64 1.87 -1.97 3.35
CA GLU A 64 1.38 -1.65 4.70
C GLU A 64 1.78 -2.72 5.73
N ASP A 65 1.70 -4.00 5.37
CA ASP A 65 2.16 -5.10 6.24
C ASP A 65 3.64 -4.95 6.58
N ILE A 66 4.48 -4.65 5.58
CA ILE A 66 5.93 -4.44 5.78
C ILE A 66 6.16 -3.25 6.73
N ILE A 67 5.45 -2.14 6.53
CA ILE A 67 5.55 -0.97 7.42
C ILE A 67 5.15 -1.34 8.84
N TYR A 68 4.07 -2.11 9.00
CA TYR A 68 3.65 -2.60 10.32
C TYR A 68 4.74 -3.45 10.98
N TRP A 69 5.37 -4.37 10.26
CA TRP A 69 6.48 -5.17 10.81
C TRP A 69 7.67 -4.30 11.25
N LEU A 70 8.00 -3.26 10.48
CA LEU A 70 9.04 -2.29 10.86
C LEU A 70 8.66 -1.51 12.13
N GLU A 71 7.40 -1.12 12.28
CA GLU A 71 6.90 -0.47 13.49
C GLU A 71 7.05 -1.38 14.71
N GLN A 72 6.68 -2.67 14.59
CA GLN A 72 6.82 -3.64 15.68
C GLN A 72 8.28 -3.91 16.05
N ASP A 73 9.16 -4.08 15.06
CA ASP A 73 10.59 -4.31 15.27
C ASP A 73 11.26 -3.11 15.99
N ASN A 74 10.93 -1.88 15.58
CA ASN A 74 11.41 -0.67 16.24
C ASN A 74 10.92 -0.55 17.69
N GLU A 75 9.66 -0.89 17.94
CA GLU A 75 9.12 -0.89 19.30
C GLU A 75 9.82 -1.93 20.19
N LEU A 76 10.05 -3.14 19.68
CA LEU A 76 10.77 -4.18 20.41
C LEU A 76 12.20 -3.77 20.74
N ARG A 77 12.93 -3.13 19.80
CA ARG A 77 14.27 -2.59 20.07
C ARG A 77 14.24 -1.53 21.16
N ARG A 78 13.25 -0.63 21.13
CA ARG A 78 13.08 0.42 22.15
C ARG A 78 12.84 -0.17 23.53
N LEU A 79 11.95 -1.16 23.63
CA LEU A 79 11.67 -1.87 24.88
C LEU A 79 12.92 -2.62 25.38
N GLY A 80 13.67 -3.26 24.49
CA GLY A 80 14.93 -3.95 24.82
C GLY A 80 16.02 -2.99 25.31
N ALA A 81 16.21 -1.85 24.65
CA ALA A 81 17.16 -0.82 25.08
C ALA A 81 16.81 -0.27 26.46
N ASN A 82 15.54 0.07 26.68
CA ASN A 82 15.07 0.55 27.98
C ASN A 82 15.27 -0.50 29.09
N TYR A 83 15.08 -1.80 28.79
CA TYR A 83 15.31 -2.88 29.74
C TYR A 83 16.78 -2.98 30.14
N VAL A 84 17.71 -2.89 29.17
CA VAL A 84 19.15 -2.89 29.43
C VAL A 84 19.56 -1.67 30.25
N GLU A 85 19.13 -0.46 29.87
CA GLU A 85 19.44 0.78 30.59
C GLU A 85 18.93 0.78 32.03
N CYS A 86 17.76 0.18 32.30
CA CYS A 86 17.20 0.09 33.64
C CYS A 86 17.86 -1.00 34.50
N HIS A 87 18.63 -1.92 33.93
CA HIS A 87 19.23 -3.06 34.62
C HIS A 87 20.77 -3.07 34.56
N GLU A 88 21.36 -2.11 33.86
CA GLU A 88 22.78 -1.78 33.90
C GLU A 88 23.03 -0.47 34.68
N ALA A 89 23.01 -0.53 36.02
CA ALA A 89 24.04 0.03 36.93
C ALA A 89 23.63 0.04 38.44
N PRO A 90 24.58 -0.09 39.41
CA PRO A 90 26.05 -0.14 39.24
C PRO A 90 26.69 -1.47 39.67
N SER A 91 27.84 -1.79 39.05
CA SER A 91 28.82 -2.68 39.68
C SER A 91 29.37 -2.00 40.93
N PHE A 92 29.39 -2.73 42.04
CA PHE A 92 30.02 -2.30 43.27
C PHE A 92 31.52 -2.06 43.03
N THR A 93 31.97 -0.81 43.16
CA THR A 93 33.35 -0.43 43.47
C THR A 93 33.34 0.49 44.68
#